data_AF-A0A0C1D6E4-F1
#
_entry.id   AF-A0A0C1D6E4-F1
#
_cell.length_a   1.000
_cell.length_b   1.000
_cell.length_c   1.000
_cell.angle_alpha   90.00
_cell.angle_beta   90.00
_cell.angle_gamma   90.00
#
_symmetry.space_group_name_H-M   'P 1'
#
loop_
_entity.id
_entity.type
_entity.pdbx_description
1 polymer ?
#
loop_
_entity_poly.entity_id
_entity_poly.type
_entity_poly.pdbx_seq_one_letter_code
_entity_poly.pdbx_strand_id
1 'polypeptide(L)'
;MAANNSRGVLKFNGGAEQKVLKLNYSVSRSTDVSGRVASDPSNALIKITIEATEDAHVLESLLNGKYKPTTGEITFNKSHEEGTLIT
;
A
#
# COMPACT_ATOMS: atom_id res chain seq x y z
N MET A 1 -3.30 -15.77 -15.03
CA MET A 1 -4.68 -15.31 -15.30
C MET A 1 -5.44 -14.85 -14.03
N ALA A 2 -4.77 -14.53 -12.91
CA ALA A 2 -5.41 -14.06 -11.66
C ALA A 2 -5.24 -12.55 -11.38
N ALA A 3 -4.32 -11.86 -12.06
CA ALA A 3 -4.06 -10.43 -11.85
C ALA A 3 -5.23 -9.52 -12.31
N ASN A 4 -5.89 -9.88 -13.42
CA ASN A 4 -6.96 -9.07 -14.02
C ASN A 4 -8.30 -9.05 -13.27
N ASN A 5 -8.46 -9.82 -12.18
CA ASN A 5 -9.67 -9.80 -11.34
C ASN A 5 -9.39 -9.34 -9.90
N SER A 6 -8.22 -8.73 -9.68
CA SER A 6 -7.84 -8.25 -8.36
C SER A 6 -8.15 -6.75 -8.22
N ARG A 7 -8.91 -6.41 -7.18
CA ARG A 7 -9.37 -5.02 -6.90
C ARG A 7 -8.21 -4.09 -6.56
N GLY A 8 -7.09 -4.65 -6.10
CA GLY A 8 -5.82 -3.95 -5.90
C GLY A 8 -4.65 -4.88 -6.22
N VAL A 9 -3.67 -4.36 -6.97
CA VAL A 9 -2.42 -5.02 -7.31
C VAL A 9 -1.28 -4.23 -6.68
N LEU A 10 -0.39 -4.92 -5.95
CA LEU A 10 0.86 -4.37 -5.42
C LEU A 10 2.01 -4.84 -6.30
N LYS A 11 2.78 -3.90 -6.82
CA LYS A 11 4.08 -4.16 -7.44
C LYS A 11 5.18 -3.67 -6.50
N PHE A 12 5.82 -4.61 -5.80
CA PHE A 12 6.86 -4.30 -4.82
C PHE A 12 8.24 -4.35 -5.46
N ASN A 13 8.98 -3.24 -5.41
CA ASN A 13 10.37 -3.12 -5.86
C ASN A 13 10.64 -3.63 -7.29
N GLY A 14 9.68 -3.42 -8.20
CA GLY A 14 9.77 -3.87 -9.60
C GLY A 14 9.53 -5.37 -9.82
N GLY A 15 9.19 -6.12 -8.77
CA GLY A 15 8.90 -7.55 -8.82
C GLY A 15 7.52 -7.91 -9.39
N ALA A 16 7.12 -9.16 -9.15
CA ALA A 16 5.84 -9.70 -9.61
C ALA A 16 4.64 -8.97 -8.96
N GLU A 17 3.54 -8.94 -9.70
CA GLU A 17 2.26 -8.38 -9.25
C GLU A 17 1.62 -9.27 -8.18
N GLN A 18 1.45 -8.72 -6.99
CA GLN A 18 0.84 -9.40 -5.84
C GLN A 18 -0.58 -8.86 -5.63
N LYS A 19 -1.52 -9.76 -5.34
CA LYS A 19 -2.90 -9.38 -5.06
C LYS A 19 -3.03 -8.78 -3.66
N VAL A 20 -3.64 -7.60 -3.58
CA VAL A 20 -3.89 -6.89 -2.32
C VAL A 20 -5.27 -7.28 -1.78
N LEU A 21 -5.32 -7.72 -0.53
CA LEU A 21 -6.55 -8.07 0.18
C LEU A 21 -7.10 -6.86 0.95
N LYS A 22 -6.22 -6.12 1.62
CA LYS A 22 -6.59 -4.95 2.42
C LYS A 22 -5.48 -3.91 2.37
N LEU A 23 -5.87 -2.65 2.27
CA LEU A 23 -4.96 -1.52 2.37
C LEU A 23 -5.53 -0.49 3.33
N ASN A 24 -4.69 0.00 4.23
CA ASN A 24 -4.99 1.13 5.10
C ASN A 24 -3.81 2.09 5.03
N TYR A 25 -4.07 3.33 4.64
CA TYR A 25 -3.08 4.39 4.70
C TYR A 25 -3.54 5.42 5.72
N SER A 26 -2.62 5.91 6.54
CA SER A 26 -2.88 6.95 7.51
C SER A 26 -1.78 7.99 7.43
N VAL A 27 -2.17 9.25 7.29
CA VAL A 27 -1.26 10.38 7.37
C VAL A 27 -1.70 11.21 8.58
N SER A 28 -0.77 11.42 9.51
CA SER A 28 -1.05 12.24 10.68
C SER A 28 -0.49 13.64 10.53
N ARG A 29 -1.05 14.58 11.28
CA ARG A 29 -0.48 15.91 11.44
C ARG A 29 -0.75 16.38 12.86
N SER A 30 0.15 17.18 13.41
CA SER A 30 -0.07 17.81 14.72
C SER A 30 -1.04 18.99 14.58
N THR A 31 -1.92 19.11 15.57
CA THR A 31 -2.81 20.25 15.73
C THR A 31 -2.59 20.84 17.11
N ASP A 32 -2.63 22.17 17.20
CA ASP A 32 -2.58 22.90 18.47
C ASP A 32 -3.87 22.67 19.29
N VAL A 33 -3.88 23.10 20.56
CA VAL A 33 -5.02 22.96 21.49
C VAL A 33 -6.34 23.53 20.97
N SER A 34 -6.28 24.43 19.99
CA SER A 34 -7.44 25.04 19.31
C SER A 34 -7.84 24.31 18.02
N GLY A 35 -7.23 23.17 17.69
CA GLY A 35 -7.48 22.42 16.45
C GLY A 35 -6.84 23.03 15.19
N ARG A 36 -6.03 24.08 15.34
CA ARG A 36 -5.30 24.69 14.23
C ARG A 36 -4.12 23.82 13.83
N VAL A 37 -3.87 23.78 12.54
CA VAL A 37 -2.72 23.09 11.96
C VAL A 37 -1.43 23.69 12.52
N ALA A 38 -0.60 22.88 13.17
CA ALA A 38 0.66 23.32 13.77
C ALA A 38 1.90 22.81 13.03
N SER A 39 1.76 21.80 12.17
CA SER A 39 2.89 21.24 11.41
C SER A 39 2.49 20.65 10.06
N ASP A 40 3.53 20.40 9.28
CA ASP A 40 3.47 19.62 8.05
C ASP A 40 3.01 18.16 8.33
N PRO A 41 2.28 17.55 7.39
CA PRO A 41 1.88 16.16 7.50
C PRO A 41 3.10 15.26 7.68
N SER A 42 3.07 14.45 8.72
CA SER A 42 4.17 13.58 9.12
C SER A 42 3.64 12.19 9.50
N ASN A 43 4.51 11.21 9.47
CA ASN A 43 4.18 9.83 9.87
C ASN A 43 3.15 9.15 8.93
N ALA A 44 3.37 9.23 7.62
CA ALA A 44 2.59 8.48 6.64
C ALA A 44 2.89 6.98 6.77
N LEU A 45 1.90 6.22 7.25
CA LEU A 45 1.98 4.78 7.43
C LEU A 45 1.02 4.11 6.45
N ILE A 46 1.56 3.17 5.65
CA ILE A 46 0.78 2.36 4.73
C ILE A 46 0.85 0.91 5.22
N LYS A 47 -0.28 0.37 5.62
CA LYS A 47 -0.46 -1.03 6.04
C LYS A 47 -1.15 -1.78 4.92
N ILE A 48 -0.49 -2.81 4.39
CA ILE A 48 -0.97 -3.60 3.27
C ILE A 48 -1.02 -5.06 3.70
N THR A 49 -2.12 -5.73 3.41
CA THR A 49 -2.26 -7.19 3.52
C THR A 49 -2.31 -7.75 2.12
N ILE A 50 -1.30 -8.54 1.76
CA ILE A 50 -1.22 -9.24 0.47
C ILE A 50 -1.60 -10.70 0.64
N GLU A 51 -2.08 -11.31 -0.45
CA GLU A 51 -2.31 -12.75 -0.52
C GLU A 51 -0.97 -13.48 -0.50
N ALA A 52 -0.82 -14.46 0.38
CA ALA A 52 0.40 -15.26 0.44
C ALA A 52 0.44 -16.19 -0.79
N THR A 53 1.45 -15.97 -1.64
CA THR A 53 1.74 -16.81 -2.80
C THR A 53 3.08 -17.52 -2.60
N GLU A 54 3.47 -18.39 -3.53
CA GLU A 54 4.78 -19.05 -3.49
C GLU A 54 5.95 -18.07 -3.75
N ASP A 55 5.67 -16.84 -4.20
CA ASP A 55 6.65 -15.80 -4.43
C ASP A 55 7.16 -15.18 -3.11
N ALA A 56 8.39 -15.53 -2.72
CA ALA A 56 9.07 -14.97 -1.55
C ALA A 56 9.70 -13.57 -1.79
N HIS A 57 9.52 -12.99 -2.97
CA HIS A 57 10.24 -11.79 -3.42
C HIS A 57 10.05 -10.56 -2.50
N VAL A 58 8.86 -10.40 -1.91
CA VAL A 58 8.58 -9.32 -0.95
C VAL A 58 9.39 -9.49 0.34
N LEU A 59 9.46 -10.72 0.87
CA LEU A 59 10.21 -11.04 2.09
C LEU A 59 11.72 -10.91 1.86
N GLU A 60 12.22 -11.39 0.72
CA GLU A 60 13.63 -11.26 0.34
C GLU A 60 14.03 -9.80 0.13
N SER A 61 13.17 -9.00 -0.51
CA SER A 61 13.41 -7.58 -0.71
C SER A 61 13.40 -6.80 0.61
N LEU A 62 12.57 -7.20 1.59
CA LEU A 62 12.59 -6.62 2.94
C LEU A 62 13.87 -7.00 3.71
N LEU A 63 14.35 -8.23 3.56
CA LEU A 63 15.60 -8.69 4.20
C LEU A 63 16.83 -7.99 3.62
N ASN A 64 16.90 -7.87 2.29
CA ASN A 64 18.03 -7.26 1.58
C ASN A 64 18.01 -5.72 1.62
N GLY A 65 16.83 -5.13 1.79
CA GLY A 65 16.57 -3.70 1.61
C GLY A 65 16.58 -2.86 2.88
N LYS A 66 17.08 -3.34 4.02
CA LYS A 66 16.96 -2.66 5.34
C LYS A 66 17.36 -1.17 5.34
N TYR A 67 18.22 -0.75 4.41
CA TYR A 67 18.70 0.62 4.27
C TYR A 67 18.48 1.24 2.89
N LYS A 68 17.82 0.53 1.96
CA LYS A 68 17.52 1.05 0.63
C LYS A 68 16.07 1.55 0.60
N PRO A 69 15.80 2.71 -0.03
CA PRO A 69 14.44 3.16 -0.21
C PRO A 69 13.70 2.13 -1.08
N THR A 70 12.70 1.48 -0.48
CA THR A 70 11.82 0.57 -1.19
C THR A 70 10.82 1.38 -2.00
N THR A 71 10.74 1.12 -3.29
CA THR A 71 9.69 1.67 -4.15
C THR A 71 8.63 0.62 -4.41
N GLY A 72 7.37 1.04 -4.49
CA GLY A 72 6.27 0.15 -4.79
C GLY A 72 5.10 0.93 -5.34
N GLU A 73 4.37 0.30 -6.25
CA GLU A 73 3.18 0.86 -6.88
C GLU A 73 1.95 0.05 -6.49
N ILE A 74 0.85 0.73 -6.20
CA ILE A 74 -0.42 0.10 -5.86
C ILE A 74 -1.46 0.56 -6.86
N THR A 75 -1.92 -0.37 -7.68
CA THR A 75 -2.91 -0.10 -8.73
C THR A 75 -4.25 -0.62 -8.26
N PHE A 76 -5.23 0.29 -8.12
CA PHE A 76 -6.61 -0.07 -7.82
C PHE A 76 -7.39 -0.22 -9.12
N ASN A 77 -7.87 -1.43 -9.38
CA ASN A 77 -8.69 -1.70 -10.55
C ASN A 77 -10.15 -1.55 -10.17
N LYS A 78 -10.89 -0.70 -10.91
CA LYS A 78 -12.33 -0.56 -10.74
C LYS A 78 -13.01 -1.86 -11.18
N SER A 79 -13.61 -2.57 -10.24
CA SER A 79 -14.58 -3.62 -10.56
C SER A 79 -15.84 -2.97 -11.10
N HIS A 80 -16.42 -3.57 -12.13
CA HIS A 80 -17.66 -3.16 -12.79
C HIS A 80 -18.69 -2.53 -11.83
N GLU A 81 -19.03 -1.27 -12.15
CA GLU A 81 -19.99 -0.27 -11.63
C GLU A 81 -20.37 -0.05 -10.16
N GLU A 82 -20.13 -0.91 -9.16
CA GLU A 82 -20.60 -0.61 -7.77
C GLU A 82 -19.60 -0.97 -6.67
N GLY A 83 -18.36 -0.48 -6.79
CA GLY A 83 -17.34 -0.63 -5.76
C GLY A 83 -16.78 0.71 -5.33
N THR A 84 -17.25 1.25 -4.20
CA THR A 84 -16.67 2.43 -3.57
C THR A 84 -15.17 2.18 -3.29
N LEU A 85 -14.33 3.00 -3.93
CA LEU A 85 -12.87 2.84 -3.95
C LEU A 85 -12.16 3.37 -2.69
N ILE A 86 -12.84 4.19 -1.88
CA ILE A 86 -12.31 4.79 -0.66
C ILE A 86 -13.45 5.02 0.35
N THR A 87 -13.26 4.63 1.61
CA THR A 87 -14.01 5.15 2.75
C THR A 87 -13.02 5.90 3.64
#